data_AF-H2XWA3-F1
#
_entry.id   AF-H2XWA3-F1
#
_cell.length_a   1.000
_cell.length_b   1.000
_cell.length_c   1.000
_cell.angle_alpha   90.00
_cell.angle_beta   90.00
_cell.angle_gamma   90.00
#
_symmetry.space_group_name_H-M   'P 1'
#
loop_
_entity.id
_entity.type
_entity.pdbx_description
1 polymer ?
#
loop_
_entity_poly.entity_id
_entity_poly.type
_entity_poly.pdbx_seq_one_letter_code
_entity_poly.pdbx_strand_id
1 'polypeptide(L)' 'MFAGITTLQLEDDDSLVTGISSKEAEEVEYKTPVNIAKNPKINEWLALVEKEMKETLAKLLSSSVNHLFAFSDDEVNHT' A
#
# COMPACT_ATOMS: atom_id res chain seq x y z
N MET A 1 -13.38 -9.44 1.12
CA MET A 1 -12.97 -9.58 -0.30
C MET A 1 -13.00 -8.21 -0.95
N PHE A 2 -11.98 -7.86 -1.74
CA PHE A 2 -11.71 -6.50 -2.23
C PHE A 2 -11.90 -6.44 -3.75
N ALA A 3 -12.60 -5.43 -4.25
CA ALA A 3 -12.98 -5.34 -5.67
C ALA A 3 -11.79 -5.12 -6.63
N GLY A 4 -10.72 -4.49 -6.17
CA GLY A 4 -9.55 -4.15 -7.00
C GLY A 4 -8.27 -4.94 -6.70
N ILE A 5 -8.28 -5.85 -5.71
CA ILE A 5 -7.10 -6.65 -5.36
C ILE A 5 -7.24 -8.03 -5.98
N THR A 6 -6.29 -8.39 -6.83
CA THR A 6 -6.23 -9.72 -7.45
C THR A 6 -5.24 -10.63 -6.73
N THR A 7 -4.11 -10.07 -6.29
CA THR A 7 -3.00 -10.84 -5.73
C THR A 7 -2.33 -10.11 -4.55
N LEU A 8 -1.84 -10.88 -3.59
CA LEU A 8 -0.95 -10.39 -2.52
C LEU A 8 0.50 -10.66 -2.96
N GLN A 9 1.36 -9.69 -2.74
CA GLN A 9 2.81 -9.86 -2.92
C GLN A 9 3.39 -10.39 -1.61
N LEU A 10 4.19 -11.45 -1.72
CA LEU A 10 4.83 -12.13 -0.59
C LEU A 10 6.35 -12.03 -0.74
N GLU A 11 7.07 -12.01 0.38
CA GLU A 11 8.53 -12.25 0.35
C GLU A 11 8.84 -13.73 0.06
N ASP A 12 10.11 -14.02 -0.24
CA ASP A 12 10.59 -15.34 -0.67
C ASP A 12 10.29 -16.49 0.33
N ASP A 13 10.09 -16.17 1.62
CA ASP A 13 9.80 -17.14 2.67
C ASP A 13 8.30 -17.28 3.01
N ASP A 14 7.43 -16.61 2.23
CA ASP A 14 5.97 -16.56 2.40
C ASP A 14 5.50 -16.07 3.79
N SER A 15 6.37 -15.44 4.59
CA SER A 15 6.05 -15.02 5.96
C SER A 15 5.47 -13.60 6.05
N LEU A 16 5.77 -12.77 5.06
CA LEU A 16 5.42 -11.35 4.98
C LEU A 16 4.62 -11.06 3.71
N VAL A 17 3.49 -10.37 3.87
CA VAL A 17 2.79 -9.70 2.77
C VAL A 17 3.38 -8.29 2.62
N THR A 18 4.00 -8.03 1.48
CA THR A 18 4.71 -6.78 1.18
C THR A 18 3.88 -5.80 0.37
N GLY A 19 2.81 -6.26 -0.28
CA GLY A 19 1.99 -5.40 -1.13
C GLY A 19 0.82 -6.11 -1.77
N ILE A 20 0.16 -5.40 -2.68
CA ILE A 20 -1.00 -5.87 -3.45
C ILE A 20 -0.84 -5.54 -4.93
N SER A 21 -1.46 -6.36 -5.77
CA SER A 21 -1.57 -6.12 -7.21
C SER A 21 -3.00 -6.23 -7.72
N SER A 22 -3.34 -5.37 -8.68
CA SER A 22 -4.60 -5.38 -9.40
C SER A 22 -4.57 -6.31 -10.61
N LYS A 23 -5.72 -6.50 -11.26
CA LYS A 23 -5.82 -7.31 -12.49
C LYS A 23 -5.10 -6.64 -13.66
N GLU A 24 -5.03 -5.32 -13.62
CA GLU A 24 -4.39 -4.45 -14.60
C GLU A 24 -2.88 -4.31 -14.34
N ALA A 25 -2.32 -5.10 -13.41
CA ALA A 25 -0.91 -5.07 -12.99
C ALA A 25 -0.48 -3.75 -12.33
N GLU A 26 -1.42 -3.01 -11.73
CA GLU A 26 -1.05 -1.94 -10.78
C GLU A 26 -0.55 -2.58 -9.50
N GLU A 27 0.58 -2.10 -9.00
CA GLU A 27 1.20 -2.60 -7.78
C GLU A 27 1.25 -1.51 -6.71
N VAL A 28 0.92 -1.89 -5.48
CA VAL A 28 1.03 -1.03 -4.31
C VAL A 28 1.81 -1.76 -3.23
N GLU A 29 3.05 -1.32 -3.03
CA GLU A 29 3.88 -1.76 -1.93
C GLU A 29 3.41 -1.12 -0.62
N TYR A 30 3.25 -1.94 0.41
CA TYR A 30 2.86 -1.48 1.74
C TYR A 30 3.96 -0.69 2.42
N LYS A 31 3.57 0.33 3.19
CA LYS A 31 4.54 1.08 4.00
C LYS A 31 5.03 0.26 5.20
N THR A 32 4.20 -0.67 5.69
CA THR A 32 4.55 -1.61 6.75
C THR A 32 4.15 -3.02 6.33
N PRO A 33 5.08 -3.93 6.03
CA PRO A 33 4.74 -5.30 5.67
C PRO A 33 3.94 -6.02 6.76
N VAL A 34 2.98 -6.87 6.35
CA VAL A 34 2.12 -7.62 7.28
C VAL A 34 2.68 -9.02 7.48
N ASN A 35 3.06 -9.35 8.71
CA ASN A 35 3.55 -10.69 9.04
C ASN A 35 2.40 -11.67 9.30
N ILE A 36 2.19 -12.57 8.35
CA ILE A 36 1.12 -13.57 8.40
C ILE A 36 1.55 -14.84 9.15
N ALA A 37 2.86 -15.11 9.23
CA ALA A 37 3.41 -16.24 9.99
C ALA A 37 3.16 -16.11 11.51
N LYS A 38 3.09 -14.87 12.03
CA LYS A 38 2.79 -14.59 13.45
C LYS A 38 1.31 -14.76 13.81
N ASN A 39 0.41 -14.75 12.84
CA ASN A 39 -1.04 -14.79 13.03
C ASN A 39 -1.68 -15.85 12.13
N PRO A 40 -1.64 -17.15 12.48
CA PRO A 40 -2.05 -18.23 11.59
C PRO A 40 -3.55 -18.26 11.28
N LYS A 41 -4.37 -17.54 12.05
CA LYS A 41 -5.81 -17.44 11.80
C LYS A 41 -6.07 -16.52 10.61
N ILE A 42 -6.66 -17.10 9.56
CA ILE A 42 -6.83 -16.44 8.27
C ILE A 42 -7.55 -15.09 8.35
N ASN A 43 -8.60 -15.01 9.16
CA ASN A 43 -9.40 -13.81 9.33
C ASN A 43 -8.65 -12.69 10.07
N GLU A 44 -7.70 -13.04 10.94
CA GLU A 44 -6.91 -12.05 11.69
C GLU A 44 -5.89 -11.39 10.76
N TRP A 45 -5.12 -12.18 10.00
CA TRP A 45 -4.12 -11.60 9.11
C TRP A 45 -4.75 -10.91 7.89
N LEU A 46 -5.89 -11.39 7.37
CA LEU A 46 -6.63 -10.67 6.32
C LEU A 46 -7.13 -9.29 6.79
N ALA A 47 -7.53 -9.16 8.06
CA ALA A 47 -7.92 -7.86 8.62
C ALA A 47 -6.73 -6.91 8.76
N LEU A 48 -5.53 -7.43 9.06
CA LEU A 48 -4.30 -6.65 9.08
C LEU A 48 -3.90 -6.16 7.68
N VAL A 49 -3.98 -7.04 6.68
CA VAL A 49 -3.77 -6.68 5.25
C VAL A 49 -4.74 -5.59 4.81
N GLU A 50 -6.04 -5.71 5.14
CA GLU A 50 -7.03 -4.68 4.83
C GLU A 50 -6.68 -3.32 5.46
N LYS A 51 -6.30 -3.36 6.73
CA LYS A 51 -5.92 -2.16 7.49
C LYS A 51 -4.72 -1.49 6.83
N GLU A 52 -3.66 -2.25 6.56
CA GLU A 52 -2.43 -1.70 5.96
C GLU A 52 -2.67 -1.17 4.55
N MET A 53 -3.52 -1.80 3.74
CA MET A 53 -3.94 -1.27 2.44
C MET A 53 -4.51 0.15 2.57
N LYS A 54 -5.47 0.36 3.49
CA LYS A 54 -6.10 1.68 3.69
C LYS A 54 -5.08 2.70 4.17
N GLU A 55 -4.22 2.33 5.12
CA GLU A 55 -3.18 3.22 5.65
C GLU A 55 -2.13 3.59 4.59
N THR A 56 -1.69 2.62 3.78
CA THR A 56 -0.74 2.83 2.68
C THR A 56 -1.32 3.78 1.63
N LEU A 57 -2.55 3.55 1.17
CA LEU A 57 -3.21 4.43 0.20
C LEU A 57 -3.40 5.85 0.74
N ALA A 58 -3.76 6.01 2.01
CA ALA A 58 -3.89 7.33 2.64
C ALA A 58 -2.54 8.07 2.69
N LYS A 59 -1.44 7.36 3.04
CA LYS A 59 -0.09 7.93 3.03
C LYS A 59 0.36 8.32 1.63
N LEU A 60 0.12 7.47 0.63
CA LEU A 60 0.43 7.75 -0.77
C LEU A 60 -0.32 8.98 -1.27
N LEU A 61 -1.62 9.07 -0.99
CA LEU A 61 -2.42 10.25 -1.34
C LEU A 61 -1.88 11.52 -0.69
N SER A 62 -1.59 11.49 0.61
CA SER A 62 -1.00 12.62 1.33
C SER A 62 0.34 13.04 0.72
N SER A 63 1.19 12.08 0.37
CA SER A 63 2.47 12.33 -0.30
C SER A 63 2.28 13.00 -1.66
N SER A 64 1.37 12.47 -2.50
CA SER A 64 1.10 13.02 -3.83
C SER A 64 0.54 14.45 -3.76
N VAL A 65 -0.34 14.72 -2.79
CA VAL A 65 -0.88 16.08 -2.56
C VAL A 65 0.23 17.04 -2.13
N ASN A 66 1.10 16.64 -1.20
CA ASN A 66 2.23 17.47 -0.78
C ASN A 66 3.20 17.75 -1.93
N HIS A 67 3.47 16.74 -2.78
CA HIS A 67 4.29 16.90 -3.98
C HIS A 67 3.68 17.90 -4.98
N LEU A 68 2.36 17.88 -5.16
CA LEU A 68 1.66 18.82 -6.04
C LEU A 68 1.80 20.26 -5.52
N PHE A 69 1.63 20.49 -4.22
CA PHE A 69 1.79 21.81 -3.63
C PHE A 69 3.23 22.33 -3.73
N ALA A 70 4.22 21.46 -3.50
CA ALA A 70 5.63 21.83 -3.67
C ALA A 70 5.93 22.22 -5.13
N PHE A 71 5.38 21.48 -6.10
CA PHE A 71 5.53 21.81 -7.52
C PHE A 71 4.93 23.17 -7.88
N SER A 72 3.76 23.52 -7.32
CA SER A 72 3.13 24.83 -7.58
C SER A 72 3.90 26.00 -6.97
N ASP A 73 4.57 25.81 -5.83
CA ASP A 73 5.39 26.86 -5.20
C ASP A 73 6.70 27.13 -5.96
N ASP A 74 7.29 26.11 -6.60
CA ASP A 74 8.49 26.26 -7.42
C ASP A 74 8.25 27.07 -8.70
N GLU A 75 7.07 26.96 -9.32
CA GLU A 75 6.70 27.78 -10.49
C GLU A 75 6.55 29.28 -10.14
N VAL A 76 6.10 29.60 -8.91
CA VAL A 76 5.87 30.98 -8.46
C VAL A 76 7.16 31.71 -8.10
N ASN A 77 8.22 31.00 -7.68
CA ASN A 77 9.50 31.61 -7.29
C ASN A 77 10.48 31.81 -8.47
N HIS A 78 10.15 31.33 -9.67
CA HIS A 78 10.99 31.45 -10.87
C HIS A 78 10.48 32.46 -11.93
N THR A 79 9.44 33.24 -11.63
CA THR A 79 8.99 34.41 -12.42
C THR A 79 9.19 35.72 -11.69
#